data_AF-A0A846C2Z8-F1
#
_entry.id   AF-A0A846C2Z8-F1
#
_cell.length_a   1.000
_cell.length_b   1.000
_cell.length_c   1.000
_cell.angle_alpha   90.00
_cell.angle_beta   90.00
_cell.angle_gamma   90.00
#
_symmetry.space_group_name_H-M   'P 1'
#
loop_
_entity.id
_entity.type
_entity.pdbx_description
1 polymer ?
#
loop_
_entity_poly.entity_id
_entity_poly.type
_entity_poly.pdbx_seq_one_letter_code
_entity_poly.pdbx_strand_id
1 'polypeptide(L)'
;MGKIADHIGFNGQPQVSRLLQETVIRSDVARTTVAYLLPLIMEMLGEHLTSTQEQHREKLTPLLLAAVNQEMETAKKEASVSKNRTMNSRLSRTICQYLEQREQG
;
A
#
# COMPACT_ATOMS: atom_id res chain seq x y z
N MET A 1 -11.85 -7.03 9.38
CA MET A 1 -11.25 -5.94 10.18
C MET A 1 -12.15 -4.70 10.19
N GLY A 2 -13.43 -4.82 10.59
CA GLY A 2 -14.34 -3.67 10.70
C GLY A 2 -14.16 -2.89 12.01
N LYS A 3 -13.80 -3.58 13.10
CA LYS A 3 -13.62 -2.96 14.42
C LYS A 3 -12.37 -2.10 14.58
N ILE A 4 -11.37 -2.31 13.72
CA ILE A 4 -10.10 -1.58 13.81
C ILE A 4 -10.31 -0.14 13.33
N ALA A 5 -10.89 0.09 12.14
CA ALA A 5 -11.08 1.42 11.58
C ALA A 5 -11.84 2.38 12.54
N ASP A 6 -12.91 1.89 13.18
CA ASP A 6 -13.65 2.64 14.20
C ASP A 6 -12.83 2.91 15.47
N HIS A 7 -12.04 1.92 15.94
CA HIS A 7 -11.17 2.10 17.12
C HIS A 7 -10.02 3.09 16.90
N ILE A 8 -9.58 3.30 15.66
CA ILE A 8 -8.55 4.28 15.30
C ILE A 8 -9.12 5.55 14.66
N GLY A 9 -10.45 5.66 14.51
CA GLY A 9 -11.15 6.86 14.02
C GLY A 9 -10.90 7.18 12.54
N PHE A 10 -10.61 6.18 11.70
CA PHE A 10 -10.34 6.36 10.27
C PHE A 10 -11.63 6.41 9.44
N ASN A 11 -12.38 7.50 9.59
CA ASN A 11 -13.70 7.66 8.96
C ASN A 11 -13.67 8.62 7.77
N GLY A 12 -12.49 8.85 7.16
CA GLY A 12 -12.36 9.80 6.07
C GLY A 12 -10.95 10.07 5.56
N GLN A 13 -10.90 10.74 4.40
CA GLN A 13 -9.68 11.13 3.67
C GLN A 13 -8.63 11.89 4.51
N PRO A 14 -9.00 12.84 5.40
CA PRO A 14 -8.01 13.53 6.25
C PRO A 14 -7.29 12.61 7.24
N GLN A 15 -7.97 11.58 7.72
CA GLN A 15 -7.42 10.64 8.68
C GLN A 15 -6.51 9.66 7.95
N VAL A 16 -6.94 9.07 6.82
CA VAL A 16 -6.07 8.24 5.96
C VAL A 16 -4.80 9.01 5.55
N SER A 17 -4.96 10.29 5.25
CA SER A 17 -3.84 11.21 4.98
C SER A 17 -2.86 11.33 6.16
N ARG A 18 -3.35 11.47 7.40
CA ARG A 18 -2.50 11.49 8.60
C ARG A 18 -1.81 10.15 8.86
N LEU A 19 -2.50 9.03 8.64
CA LEU A 19 -1.92 7.70 8.78
C LEU A 19 -0.72 7.52 7.85
N LEU A 20 -0.84 8.01 6.62
CA LEU A 20 0.24 7.97 5.63
C LEU A 20 1.38 8.96 5.94
N GLN A 21 1.18 9.96 6.81
CA GLN A 21 2.28 10.82 7.28
C GLN A 21 3.18 10.12 8.30
N GLU A 22 2.67 9.09 9.00
CA GLU A 22 3.46 8.31 9.96
C GLU A 22 4.49 7.43 9.26
N THR A 23 5.77 7.73 9.47
CA THR A 23 6.89 7.05 8.79
C THR A 23 6.99 5.57 9.13
N VAL A 24 6.66 5.19 10.37
CA VAL A 24 6.64 3.79 10.81
C VAL A 24 5.57 3.01 10.05
N ILE A 25 4.36 3.57 9.98
CA ILE A 25 3.22 2.93 9.31
C ILE A 25 3.49 2.80 7.81
N ARG A 26 4.04 3.84 7.17
CA ARG A 26 4.42 3.74 5.75
C ARG A 26 5.42 2.63 5.49
N SER A 27 6.46 2.56 6.32
CA SER A 27 7.53 1.57 6.17
C SER A 27 7.01 0.15 6.36
N ASP A 28 6.07 -0.03 7.29
CA ASP A 28 5.45 -1.32 7.59
C ASP A 28 4.47 -1.75 6.50
N VAL A 29 3.62 -0.84 6.02
CA VAL A 29 2.73 -1.08 4.86
C VAL A 29 3.55 -1.41 3.63
N ALA A 30 4.63 -0.68 3.35
CA ALA A 30 5.48 -0.92 2.20
C ALA A 30 6.16 -2.31 2.28
N ARG A 31 6.75 -2.65 3.42
CA ARG A 31 7.40 -3.94 3.65
C ARG A 31 6.41 -5.10 3.53
N THR A 32 5.24 -4.97 4.16
CA THR A 32 4.19 -5.99 4.13
C THR A 32 3.64 -6.18 2.72
N THR A 33 3.45 -5.10 1.98
CA THR A 33 3.00 -5.13 0.58
C THR A 33 4.02 -5.87 -0.30
N VAL A 34 5.31 -5.57 -0.16
CA VAL A 34 6.36 -6.29 -0.89
C VAL A 34 6.41 -7.77 -0.51
N ALA A 35 6.31 -8.08 0.78
CA ALA A 35 6.30 -9.46 1.27
C ALA A 35 5.11 -10.27 0.73
N TYR A 36 3.99 -9.61 0.44
CA TYR A 36 2.81 -10.23 -0.16
C TYR A 36 2.89 -10.33 -1.70
N LEU A 37 3.37 -9.29 -2.38
CA LEU A 37 3.44 -9.26 -3.85
C LEU A 37 4.55 -10.16 -4.41
N LEU A 38 5.67 -10.28 -3.70
CA LEU A 38 6.83 -11.02 -4.19
C LEU A 38 6.50 -12.51 -4.41
N PRO A 39 5.89 -13.26 -3.47
CA PRO A 39 5.46 -14.63 -3.72
C PRO A 39 4.48 -14.76 -4.90
N LEU A 40 3.49 -13.87 -5.01
CA LEU A 40 2.50 -13.91 -6.10
C LEU A 40 3.16 -13.72 -7.47
N ILE A 41 4.09 -12.77 -7.58
CA ILE A 41 4.84 -12.54 -8.82
C ILE A 41 5.72 -13.76 -9.15
N MET A 42 6.32 -14.39 -8.13
CA MET A 42 7.10 -15.61 -8.32
C MET A 42 6.26 -16.80 -8.76
N GLU A 43 5.05 -16.95 -8.22
CA GLU A 43 4.08 -17.96 -8.65
C GLU A 43 3.66 -17.73 -10.11
N MET A 44 3.38 -16.48 -10.50
CA MET A 44 3.04 -16.13 -11.90
C MET A 44 4.19 -16.36 -12.88
N LEU A 45 5.44 -16.17 -12.44
CA LEU A 45 6.63 -16.45 -13.25
C LEU A 45 6.85 -17.97 -13.47
N GLY A 46 6.16 -18.81 -12.72
CA GLY A 46 6.08 -20.25 -12.91
C GLY A 46 7.31 -21.05 -12.45
N GLU A 47 7.10 -22.37 -12.27
CA GLU A 47 8.12 -23.35 -11.87
C GLU A 47 9.35 -23.45 -12.81
N HIS A 48 9.29 -22.82 -13.99
CA HIS A 48 10.32 -22.85 -15.02
C HIS A 48 11.61 -22.08 -14.66
N LEU A 49 11.59 -21.31 -13.56
CA LEU A 49 12.73 -20.57 -13.05
C LEU A 49 13.27 -21.15 -11.74
N THR A 50 13.03 -22.43 -11.46
CA THR A 50 13.45 -23.11 -10.22
C THR A 50 14.94 -22.96 -9.90
N SER A 51 15.82 -22.92 -10.91
CA SER A 51 17.27 -22.73 -10.71
C SER A 51 17.69 -21.26 -10.55
N THR A 52 16.83 -20.30 -10.92
CA THR A 52 17.12 -18.85 -10.88
C THR A 52 16.19 -18.10 -9.92
N GLN A 53 15.33 -18.81 -9.19
CA GLN A 53 14.27 -18.22 -8.38
C GLN A 53 14.83 -17.26 -7.31
N GLU A 54 15.92 -17.63 -6.63
CA GLU A 54 16.53 -16.74 -5.64
C GLU A 54 17.15 -15.49 -6.30
N GLN A 55 17.77 -15.63 -7.47
CA GLN A 55 18.30 -14.48 -8.24
C GLN A 55 17.19 -13.53 -8.69
N HIS A 56 16.04 -14.06 -9.12
CA HIS A 56 14.89 -13.23 -9.46
C HIS A 56 14.34 -12.55 -8.20
N ARG A 57 14.37 -13.23 -7.05
CA ARG A 57 13.90 -12.71 -5.77
C ARG A 57 14.74 -11.54 -5.30
N GLU A 58 16.06 -11.69 -5.31
CA GLU A 58 17.03 -10.66 -4.97
C GLU A 58 16.91 -9.44 -5.88
N LYS A 59 16.62 -9.64 -7.18
CA LYS A 59 16.44 -8.54 -8.14
C LYS A 59 15.07 -7.86 -8.03
N LEU A 60 14.00 -8.61 -7.81
CA LEU A 60 12.63 -8.09 -7.75
C LEU A 60 12.32 -7.36 -6.45
N THR A 61 12.87 -7.84 -5.32
CA THR A 61 12.63 -7.24 -4.00
C THR A 61 12.92 -5.72 -3.97
N PRO A 62 14.10 -5.22 -4.38
CA PRO A 62 14.38 -3.78 -4.36
C PRO A 62 13.52 -3.00 -5.38
N LEU A 63 13.17 -3.60 -6.53
CA LEU A 63 12.30 -2.96 -7.53
C LEU A 63 10.87 -2.78 -7.02
N LEU A 64 10.32 -3.82 -6.40
CA LEU A 64 9.00 -3.77 -5.77
C LEU A 64 8.98 -2.80 -4.60
N LEU A 65 10.02 -2.81 -3.77
CA LEU A 65 10.14 -1.87 -2.65
C LEU A 65 10.20 -0.42 -3.14
N ALA A 66 10.96 -0.14 -4.20
CA ALA A 66 11.02 1.20 -4.79
C ALA A 66 9.66 1.63 -5.36
N ALA A 67 8.98 0.75 -6.10
CA ALA A 67 7.67 1.05 -6.68
C ALA A 67 6.60 1.29 -5.60
N VAL A 68 6.55 0.45 -4.57
CA VAL A 68 5.63 0.61 -3.44
C VAL A 68 5.94 1.90 -2.68
N ASN A 69 7.21 2.18 -2.37
CA ASN A 69 7.59 3.43 -1.71
C ASN A 69 7.24 4.68 -2.54
N GLN A 70 7.34 4.61 -3.87
CA GLN A 70 6.94 5.71 -4.74
C GLN A 70 5.43 5.97 -4.68
N GLU A 71 4.61 4.91 -4.65
CA GLU A 71 3.17 5.05 -4.45
C GLU A 71 2.84 5.62 -3.06
N MET A 72 3.54 5.17 -2.01
CA MET A 72 3.41 5.71 -0.65
C MET A 72 3.78 7.20 -0.56
N GLU A 73 4.85 7.63 -1.22
CA GLU A 73 5.25 9.05 -1.23
C GLU A 73 4.28 9.90 -2.07
N THR A 74 3.68 9.33 -3.12
CA THR A 74 2.61 9.99 -3.89
C THR A 74 1.38 10.20 -3.02
N ALA A 75 0.96 9.14 -2.32
CA ALA A 75 -0.13 9.16 -1.35
C ALA A 75 0.11 10.20 -0.23
N LYS A 76 1.34 10.28 0.29
CA LYS A 76 1.75 11.26 1.31
C LYS A 76 1.76 12.70 0.78
N LYS A 77 2.25 12.94 -0.43
CA LYS A 77 2.23 14.28 -1.03
C LYS A 77 0.80 14.76 -1.20
N GLU A 78 -0.12 13.91 -1.64
CA GLU A 78 -1.54 14.25 -1.73
C GLU A 78 -2.17 14.51 -0.36
N ALA A 79 -1.80 13.73 0.65
CA ALA A 79 -2.22 13.91 2.04
C ALA A 79 -1.78 15.26 2.65
N SER A 80 -0.68 15.84 2.16
CA SER A 80 -0.15 17.12 2.63
C SER A 80 -0.80 18.36 2.00
N VAL A 81 -1.68 18.18 1.00
CA VAL A 81 -2.31 19.27 0.23
C VAL A 81 -3.82 19.33 0.54
N SER A 82 -4.40 20.53 0.56
CA SER A 82 -5.70 20.87 1.18
C SER A 82 -6.93 20.05 0.72
N LYS A 83 -7.98 20.07 1.56
CA LYS A 83 -9.25 19.30 1.51
C LYS A 83 -10.05 19.32 0.18
N ASN A 84 -9.69 20.16 -0.80
CA ASN A 84 -10.50 20.39 -2.00
C ASN A 84 -9.90 19.85 -3.31
N ARG A 85 -8.88 18.98 -3.26
CA ARG A 85 -8.30 18.39 -4.48
C ARG A 85 -8.68 16.93 -4.66
N THR A 86 -9.03 16.57 -5.89
CA THR A 86 -9.24 15.19 -6.34
C THR A 86 -7.97 14.38 -6.07
N MET A 87 -8.08 13.33 -5.25
CA MET A 87 -6.98 12.38 -5.00
C MET A 87 -6.55 11.77 -6.33
N ASN A 88 -5.26 11.63 -6.63
CA ASN A 88 -4.79 10.91 -7.83
C ASN A 88 -4.00 9.64 -7.47
N SER A 89 -3.57 9.48 -6.22
CA SER A 89 -2.95 8.28 -5.69
C SER A 89 -3.95 7.15 -5.72
N ARG A 90 -3.54 6.04 -6.33
CA ARG A 90 -4.35 4.83 -6.38
C ARG A 90 -4.44 4.23 -4.99
N LEU A 91 -3.36 4.25 -4.22
CA LEU A 91 -3.37 3.72 -2.85
C LEU A 91 -4.39 4.43 -1.97
N SER A 92 -4.35 5.76 -1.91
CA SER A 92 -5.24 6.50 -1.04
C SER A 92 -6.71 6.32 -1.45
N ARG A 93 -7.01 6.28 -2.76
CA ARG A 93 -8.37 5.99 -3.26
C ARG A 93 -8.83 4.59 -2.86
N THR A 94 -7.97 3.58 -3.03
CA THR A 94 -8.28 2.19 -2.66
C THR A 94 -8.55 2.03 -1.18
N ILE A 95 -7.76 2.70 -0.31
CA ILE A 95 -7.99 2.67 1.14
C ILE A 95 -9.35 3.29 1.48
N CYS A 96 -9.67 4.48 0.95
CA CYS A 96 -10.97 5.10 1.18
C CYS A 96 -12.14 4.24 0.66
N GLN A 97 -12.05 3.72 -0.56
CA GLN A 97 -13.08 2.85 -1.14
C GLN A 97 -13.30 1.58 -0.32
N TYR A 98 -12.22 0.96 0.17
CA TYR A 98 -12.31 -0.23 1.00
C TYR A 98 -12.98 0.04 2.36
N LEU A 99 -12.72 1.22 2.94
CA LEU A 99 -13.39 1.65 4.18
C LEU A 99 -14.88 1.93 3.92
N GLU A 100 -15.23 2.66 2.87
CA GLU A 100 -16.61 2.97 2.48
C GLU A 100 -17.43 1.69 2.18
N GLN A 101 -16.85 0.74 1.45
CA GLN A 101 -17.50 -0.55 1.14
C GLN A 101 -17.76 -1.40 2.38
N ARG A 102 -17.00 -1.20 3.46
CA ARG A 102 -17.14 -1.93 4.72
C ARG A 102 -18.04 -1.25 5.74
N GLU A 103 -18.31 0.05 5.60
CA GLU A 103 -19.33 0.73 6.40
C GLU A 103 -20.76 0.42 5.89
N GLN A 104 -20.89 -0.05 4.64
CA GLN A 104 -22.18 -0.34 4.00
C GLN A 104 -22.64 -1.80 4.10
N GLY A 105 -21.86 -2.70 4.73
CA GLY A 105 -22.19 -4.13 4.88
C GLY A 105 -21.99 -4.61 6.30
#